data_AF-A0A4Q5R2W6-F1
#
_entry.id   AF-A0A4Q5R2W6-F1
#
_cell.length_a   1.000
_cell.length_b   1.000
_cell.length_c   1.000
_cell.angle_alpha   90.00
_cell.angle_beta   90.00
_cell.angle_gamma   90.00
#
_symmetry.space_group_name_H-M   'P 1'
#
loop_
_entity.id
_entity.type
_entity.pdbx_description
1 polymer ?
#
loop_
_entity_poly.entity_id
_entity_poly.type
_entity_poly.pdbx_seq_one_letter_code
_entity_poly.pdbx_strand_id
1 'polypeptide(L)'
;MRSIVAFYEVDREYGGPEDGGWYYDTGRFVRAIGFHLTDEAAITAVRRANRLLERLQRHRRSVDSVLYNGGRYRALCFTGGPPERFPAERPHYR
;
A
#
# COMPACT_ATOMS: atom_id res chain seq x y z
N MET A 1 3.11 2.15 20.23
CA MET A 1 2.14 1.03 20.27
C MET A 1 2.77 -0.18 19.60
N ARG A 2 2.15 -1.36 19.71
CA ARG A 2 2.63 -2.55 18.96
C ARG A 2 2.12 -2.47 17.53
N SER A 3 3.02 -2.57 16.56
CA SER A 3 2.70 -2.39 15.15
C SER A 3 3.23 -3.53 14.29
N ILE A 4 2.42 -3.99 13.35
CA ILE A 4 2.81 -4.98 12.34
C ILE A 4 3.17 -4.22 11.07
N VAL A 5 4.35 -4.49 10.52
CA VAL A 5 4.73 -4.04 9.18
C VAL A 5 4.46 -5.16 8.20
N ALA A 6 3.80 -4.84 7.10
CA ALA A 6 3.41 -5.81 6.08
C ALA A 6 3.62 -5.26 4.67
N PHE A 7 3.83 -6.18 3.73
CA PHE A 7 3.80 -5.88 2.30
C PHE A 7 2.39 -6.03 1.74
N TYR A 8 2.03 -5.08 0.89
CA TYR A 8 0.84 -5.07 0.07
C TYR A 8 1.24 -4.93 -1.38
N GLU A 9 0.54 -5.63 -2.26
CA GLU A 9 0.51 -5.28 -3.68
C GLU A 9 -0.42 -4.08 -3.83
N VAL A 10 0.07 -2.99 -4.40
CA VAL A 10 -0.66 -1.74 -4.53
C VAL A 10 -1.19 -1.55 -5.95
N ASP A 11 -2.39 -0.97 -6.02
CA ASP A 11 -3.07 -0.68 -7.27
C ASP A 11 -3.87 0.62 -7.13
N ARG A 12 -4.52 1.02 -8.22
CA ARG A 12 -5.41 2.18 -8.28
C ARG A 12 -6.73 1.77 -8.91
N GLU A 13 -7.82 1.97 -8.18
CA GLU A 13 -9.17 1.61 -8.64
C GLU A 13 -9.97 2.86 -8.99
N TYR A 14 -10.87 2.73 -9.96
CA TYR A 14 -11.78 3.80 -10.36
C TYR A 14 -12.88 3.98 -9.33
N GLY A 15 -12.99 5.20 -8.79
CA GLY A 15 -13.92 5.57 -7.74
C GLY A 15 -15.32 5.93 -8.24
N GLY A 16 -15.43 6.46 -9.45
CA GLY A 16 -16.70 6.81 -10.06
C GLY A 16 -16.59 8.02 -10.98
N PRO A 17 -17.68 8.37 -11.69
CA PRO A 17 -17.71 9.45 -12.68
C PRO A 17 -17.83 10.86 -12.09
N GLU A 18 -18.06 10.96 -10.78
CA GLU A 18 -18.15 12.23 -10.06
C GLU A 18 -16.85 13.05 -10.23
N ASP A 19 -16.96 14.38 -10.32
CA ASP A 19 -15.84 15.32 -10.52
C ASP A 19 -14.85 14.98 -11.65
N GLY A 20 -15.36 14.52 -12.80
CA GLY A 20 -14.51 14.23 -13.97
C GLY A 20 -13.80 12.88 -13.91
N GLY A 21 -14.22 12.00 -12.99
CA GLY A 21 -13.63 10.70 -12.80
C GLY A 21 -12.51 10.74 -11.78
N TRP A 22 -12.68 10.01 -10.68
CA TRP A 22 -11.66 9.93 -9.64
C TRP A 22 -11.20 8.50 -9.42
N TYR A 23 -10.03 8.38 -8.80
CA TYR A 23 -9.38 7.10 -8.52
C TYR A 23 -8.85 7.08 -7.09
N TYR A 24 -8.81 5.91 -6.47
CA TYR A 24 -8.25 5.73 -5.14
C TYR A 24 -7.20 4.63 -5.11
N ASP A 25 -6.23 4.83 -4.22
CA ASP A 25 -5.20 3.84 -3.95
C ASP A 25 -5.82 2.64 -3.25
N THR A 26 -5.44 1.45 -3.69
CA THR A 26 -5.81 0.20 -3.05
C THR A 26 -4.57 -0.63 -2.78
N GLY A 27 -4.73 -1.62 -1.92
CA GLY A 27 -3.73 -2.65 -1.81
C GLY A 27 -4.28 -3.95 -1.25
N ARG A 28 -3.72 -5.06 -1.72
CA ARG A 28 -4.00 -6.41 -1.24
C ARG A 28 -2.86 -6.90 -0.38
N PHE A 29 -3.18 -7.43 0.80
CA PHE A 29 -2.20 -8.00 1.71
C PHE A 29 -1.43 -9.15 1.05
N VAL A 30 -0.10 -9.13 1.18
CA VAL A 30 0.78 -10.18 0.68
C VAL A 30 1.37 -10.97 1.84
N ARG A 31 2.03 -10.29 2.79
CA ARG A 31 2.59 -10.91 3.99
C ARG A 31 3.00 -9.89 5.05
N ALA A 32 2.98 -10.30 6.31
CA ALA A 32 3.67 -9.58 7.38
C ALA A 32 5.19 -9.79 7.26
N ILE A 33 5.97 -8.76 7.60
CA ILE A 33 7.44 -8.78 7.53
C ILE A 33 8.12 -8.44 8.85
N GLY A 34 7.38 -7.92 9.84
CA GLY A 34 7.96 -7.61 11.14
C GLY A 34 6.92 -7.14 12.16
N PHE A 35 7.20 -7.42 13.43
CA PHE A 35 6.46 -6.92 14.58
C PHE A 35 7.35 -5.96 15.36
N HIS A 36 6.84 -4.76 15.66
CA HIS A 36 7.60 -3.69 16.28
C HIS A 36 6.89 -3.17 17.52
N LEU A 37 7.65 -2.94 18.61
CA LEU A 37 7.13 -2.48 19.89
C LEU A 37 6.96 -0.96 19.98
N THR A 38 7.66 -0.23 19.11
CA THR A 38 7.64 1.24 19.06
C THR A 38 7.30 1.71 17.65
N ASP A 39 6.63 2.86 17.60
CA ASP A 39 6.21 3.47 16.32
C ASP A 39 7.45 3.90 15.51
N GLU A 40 8.49 4.39 16.18
CA GLU A 40 9.76 4.76 15.54
C GLU A 40 10.44 3.57 14.85
N ALA A 41 10.46 2.39 15.49
CA ALA A 41 11.02 1.18 14.90
C ALA A 41 10.19 0.73 13.68
N ALA A 42 8.85 0.78 13.77
CA ALA A 42 7.96 0.44 12.67
C ALA A 42 8.14 1.41 11.49
N ILE A 43 8.18 2.71 11.74
CA ILE A 43 8.41 3.76 10.73
C ILE A 43 9.76 3.55 10.05
N THR A 44 10.81 3.24 10.81
CA THR A 44 12.14 2.97 10.28
C THR A 44 12.14 1.72 9.37
N ALA A 45 11.46 0.65 9.79
CA ALA A 45 11.32 -0.56 9.01
C ALA A 45 10.55 -0.30 7.70
N VAL A 46 9.42 0.40 7.76
CA VAL A 46 8.63 0.82 6.59
C VAL A 46 9.49 1.62 5.61
N ARG A 47 10.21 2.64 6.08
CA ARG A 47 11.07 3.49 5.23
C ARG A 47 12.17 2.68 4.54
N ARG A 48 12.86 1.81 5.28
CA ARG A 48 13.93 0.96 4.72
C ARG A 48 13.38 0.00 3.68
N ALA A 49 12.25 -0.64 3.98
CA ALA A 49 11.62 -1.60 3.09
C ALA A 49 11.13 -0.91 1.80
N ASN A 50 10.49 0.25 1.91
CA ASN A 50 10.03 1.01 0.74
C ASN A 50 11.20 1.52 -0.11
N ARG A 51 12.30 2.00 0.48
CA ARG A 51 13.52 2.37 -0.27
C ARG A 51 14.11 1.20 -1.05
N LEU A 52 14.09 -0.01 -0.49
CA LEU A 52 14.53 -1.21 -1.21
C LEU A 52 13.56 -1.56 -2.34
N LEU A 53 12.26 -1.53 -2.07
CA LEU A 53 11.19 -1.80 -3.03
C LEU A 53 11.23 -0.84 -4.22
N GLU A 54 11.50 0.45 -4.01
CA GLU A 54 11.70 1.43 -5.09
C GLU A 54 12.82 1.01 -6.05
N ARG A 55 13.94 0.54 -5.49
CA ARG A 55 15.09 0.08 -6.30
C ARG A 55 14.79 -1.21 -7.05
N LEU A 56 14.20 -2.20 -6.37
CA LEU A 56 13.89 -3.51 -6.96
C LEU A 56 12.84 -3.41 -8.06
N GLN A 57 11.90 -2.48 -7.93
CA GLN A 57 10.76 -2.33 -8.82
C GLN A 57 10.90 -1.17 -9.80
N ARG A 58 12.10 -0.57 -9.95
CA ARG A 58 12.34 0.58 -10.83
C ARG A 58 11.94 0.35 -12.30
N HIS A 59 11.94 -0.91 -12.73
CA HIS A 59 11.59 -1.34 -14.08
C HIS A 59 10.08 -1.58 -14.28
N ARG A 60 9.31 -1.61 -13.18
CA ARG A 60 7.86 -1.79 -13.22
C ARG A 60 7.20 -0.45 -13.57
N ARG A 61 6.06 -0.49 -14.25
CA ARG A 61 5.26 0.71 -14.55
C ARG A 61 4.73 1.33 -13.26
N SER A 62 4.45 2.64 -13.27
CA SER A 62 3.70 3.28 -12.18
C SER A 62 2.28 2.74 -12.15
N VAL A 63 1.64 2.76 -10.98
CA VAL A 63 0.20 2.45 -10.81
C VAL A 63 -0.70 3.41 -11.60
N ASP A 64 -0.21 4.60 -11.95
CA ASP A 64 -0.94 5.60 -12.75
C ASP A 64 -0.90 5.32 -14.25
N SER A 65 -0.13 4.31 -14.69
CA SER A 65 -0.03 3.98 -16.10
C SER A 65 -1.23 3.15 -16.54
N VAL A 66 -1.86 3.51 -17.65
CA VAL A 66 -2.92 2.71 -18.29
C VAL A 66 -2.43 1.32 -18.74
N LEU A 67 -1.12 1.12 -18.85
CA LEU A 67 -0.49 -0.17 -19.18
C LEU A 67 0.03 -0.89 -17.92
N TYR A 68 -0.28 -0.41 -16.72
CA TYR A 68 0.04 -1.09 -15.47
C TYR A 68 -0.71 -2.42 -15.40
N ASN A 69 -0.04 -3.46 -14.90
CA ASN A 69 -0.56 -4.82 -14.85
C ASN A 69 -0.18 -5.54 -13.56
N GLY A 70 -0.10 -4.80 -12.46
CA GLY A 70 0.30 -5.32 -11.15
C GLY A 70 1.81 -5.34 -10.90
N GLY A 71 2.19 -5.90 -9.75
CA GLY A 71 3.57 -6.11 -9.34
C GLY A 71 4.28 -4.89 -8.76
N ARG A 72 3.53 -3.85 -8.34
CA ARG A 72 4.04 -2.82 -7.42
C ARG A 72 3.66 -3.19 -6.00
N TYR A 73 4.63 -3.14 -5.10
CA TYR A 73 4.47 -3.43 -3.68
C TYR A 73 4.88 -2.24 -2.82
N ARG A 74 4.22 -2.07 -1.68
CA ARG A 74 4.59 -1.14 -0.61
C ARG A 74 4.58 -1.83 0.76
N ALA A 75 5.47 -1.37 1.64
CA ALA A 75 5.43 -1.64 3.06
C ALA A 75 4.54 -0.61 3.76
N LEU A 76 3.65 -1.09 4.62
CA LEU A 76 2.75 -0.29 5.46
C LEU A 76 2.78 -0.83 6.90
N CYS A 77 2.50 0.02 7.88
CA CYS A 77 2.40 -0.36 9.29
C CYS A 77 0.99 -0.16 9.85
N PHE A 78 0.55 -1.08 10.70
CA PHE A 78 -0.79 -1.05 11.30
C PHE A 78 -0.73 -1.30 12.81
N THR A 79 -1.49 -0.50 13.56
CA THR A 79 -1.74 -0.71 14.98
C THR A 79 -2.83 -1.77 15.12
N GLY A 80 -2.45 -3.05 15.01
CA GLY A 80 -3.38 -4.19 14.95
C GLY A 80 -3.04 -5.16 13.83
N GLY A 81 -3.96 -6.07 13.53
CA GLY A 81 -3.82 -6.98 12.38
C GLY A 81 -3.84 -6.17 11.07
N PRO A 82 -2.89 -6.43 10.14
CA PRO A 82 -2.96 -5.82 8.82
C PRO A 82 -4.25 -6.29 8.09
N PRO A 83 -5.08 -5.38 7.56
CA PRO A 83 -6.29 -5.77 6.83
C PRO A 83 -5.95 -6.56 5.56
N GLU A 84 -6.83 -7.46 5.12
CA GLU A 84 -6.61 -8.22 3.87
C GLU A 84 -6.57 -7.32 2.63
N ARG A 85 -7.26 -6.18 2.68
CA ARG A 85 -7.30 -5.16 1.64
C ARG A 85 -7.50 -3.78 2.25
N PHE A 86 -6.95 -2.75 1.60
CA PHE A 86 -7.33 -1.36 1.83
C PHE A 86 -7.72 -0.65 0.53
N PRO A 87 -8.58 0.38 0.60
CA PRO A 87 -9.51 0.58 1.70
C PRO A 87 -10.45 -0.64 1.81
N ALA A 88 -11.02 -0.87 2.99
CA ALA A 88 -11.92 -2.01 3.21
C ALA A 88 -13.20 -1.88 2.38
N GLU A 89 -13.67 -0.64 2.24
CA GLU A 89 -14.82 -0.26 1.41
C GLU A 89 -14.40 0.82 0.42
N ARG A 90 -15.07 0.87 -0.72
CA ARG A 90 -14.84 1.94 -1.70
C ARG A 90 -15.14 3.30 -1.05
N PRO A 91 -14.25 4.30 -1.17
CA PRO A 91 -14.52 5.63 -0.66
C PRO A 91 -15.73 6.25 -1.36
N HIS A 92 -16.47 7.08 -0.64
CA HIS A 92 -17.57 7.86 -1.19
C HIS A 92 -17.32 9.32 -0.85
N TYR A 93 -17.05 10.13 -1.87
CA TYR A 93 -16.97 11.59 -1.76
C TYR A 93 -18.35 12.15 -2.15
N ARG A 94 -18.80 13.21 -1.47
CA ARG A 94 -20.06 13.91 -1.71
C ARG A 94 -19.78 15.38 -1.92
#